data_AF-A0A2N4WUM7-F1
#
_entry.id   AF-A0A2N4WUM7-F1
#
_cell.length_a   1.000
_cell.length_b   1.000
_cell.length_c   1.000
_cell.angle_alpha   90.00
_cell.angle_beta   90.00
_cell.angle_gamma   90.00
#
_symmetry.space_group_name_H-M   'P 1'
#
loop_
_entity.id
_entity.type
_entity.pdbx_description
1 polymer ?
#
loop_
_entity_poly.entity_id
_entity_poly.type
_entity_poly.pdbx_seq_one_letter_code
_entity_poly.pdbx_strand_id
1 'polypeptide(L)'
;MSEAARSVGMSRQSAYRLRSRLKGLPFDLAWEVAFHHSYDVLAHAALERALNGVEVPVFFQGEQVGAYRRYDERLTVALLGRFTAGGNPLFGRLAPVAERHARDFETLLDKLEQGELVDTGALLPHEPGEIETLHRAFSSIPGQGRKRAAFPCPSGLGDDELMAALQENGWKAPE
;
A
#
# COMPACT_ATOMS: atom_id res chain seq x y z
N MET A 1 -14.61 8.78 -6.65
CA MET A 1 -15.63 8.24 -5.72
C MET A 1 -16.81 9.16 -5.48
N SER A 2 -16.65 10.47 -5.19
CA SER A 2 -17.79 11.38 -5.02
C SER A 2 -18.70 11.46 -6.26
N GLU A 3 -18.13 11.40 -7.47
CA GLU A 3 -18.89 11.35 -8.72
C GLU A 3 -19.63 10.02 -8.90
N ALA A 4 -18.95 8.88 -8.70
CA ALA A 4 -19.56 7.56 -8.79
C ALA A 4 -20.70 7.35 -7.76
N ALA A 5 -20.58 7.90 -6.54
CA ALA A 5 -21.69 7.85 -5.58
C ALA A 5 -22.87 8.69 -6.08
N ARG A 6 -22.59 9.87 -6.64
CA ARG A 6 -23.63 10.77 -7.18
C ARG A 6 -24.35 10.16 -8.38
N SER A 7 -23.64 9.43 -9.26
CA SER A 7 -24.25 8.79 -10.44
C SER A 7 -25.27 7.71 -10.07
N VAL A 8 -25.15 7.11 -8.89
CA VAL A 8 -26.14 6.14 -8.35
C VAL A 8 -27.09 6.75 -7.32
N GLY A 9 -27.19 8.09 -7.26
CA GLY A 9 -28.09 8.79 -6.34
C GLY A 9 -27.68 8.72 -4.86
N MET A 10 -26.43 8.38 -4.56
CA MET A 10 -25.92 8.29 -3.19
C MET A 10 -24.99 9.45 -2.83
N SER A 11 -25.00 9.83 -1.55
CA SER A 11 -23.91 10.64 -1.00
C SER A 11 -22.66 9.78 -0.79
N ARG A 12 -21.48 10.42 -0.77
CA ARG A 12 -20.23 9.72 -0.40
C ARG A 12 -20.37 9.05 0.98
N GLN A 13 -20.93 9.75 1.97
CA GLN A 13 -21.04 9.24 3.34
C GLN A 13 -22.00 8.03 3.43
N SER A 14 -23.11 8.05 2.70
CA SER A 14 -24.04 6.91 2.65
C SER A 14 -23.42 5.68 1.97
N ALA A 15 -22.60 5.86 0.94
CA ALA A 15 -21.87 4.76 0.30
C ALA A 15 -20.88 4.08 1.28
N TYR A 16 -20.12 4.85 2.07
CA TYR A 16 -19.24 4.29 3.11
C TYR A 16 -20.02 3.60 4.24
N ARG A 17 -21.18 4.13 4.65
CA ARG A 17 -22.04 3.46 5.64
C ARG A 17 -22.57 2.12 5.10
N LEU A 18 -22.98 2.08 3.84
CA LEU A 18 -23.42 0.85 3.19
C LEU A 18 -22.31 -0.20 3.19
N ARG A 19 -21.09 0.20 2.79
CA ARG A 19 -19.92 -0.67 2.86
C ARG A 19 -19.69 -1.22 4.26
N SER A 20 -19.68 -0.35 5.28
CA SER A 20 -19.48 -0.77 6.67
C SER A 20 -20.53 -1.79 7.16
N ARG A 21 -21.78 -1.67 6.69
CA ARG A 21 -22.86 -2.61 7.04
C ARG A 21 -22.71 -3.96 6.32
N LEU A 22 -22.14 -3.95 5.11
CA LEU A 22 -21.95 -5.14 4.28
C LEU A 22 -20.53 -5.70 4.38
N LYS A 23 -19.81 -5.39 5.46
CA LYS A 23 -18.44 -5.85 5.68
C LYS A 23 -18.36 -7.39 5.62
N GLY A 24 -17.40 -7.92 4.88
CA GLY A 24 -17.24 -9.37 4.68
C GLY A 24 -18.27 -10.03 3.75
N LEU A 25 -19.13 -9.24 3.11
CA LEU A 25 -20.06 -9.72 2.06
C LEU A 25 -19.48 -9.43 0.66
N PRO A 26 -20.04 -10.03 -0.41
CA PRO A 26 -19.57 -9.82 -1.77
C PRO A 26 -19.43 -8.35 -2.18
N PHE A 27 -20.27 -7.46 -1.66
CA PHE A 27 -20.17 -6.01 -1.89
C PHE A 27 -18.89 -5.38 -1.33
N ASP A 28 -18.47 -5.76 -0.11
CA ASP A 28 -17.23 -5.24 0.49
C ASP A 28 -16.01 -5.77 -0.25
N LEU A 29 -16.06 -7.02 -0.73
CA LEU A 29 -15.03 -7.56 -1.63
C LEU A 29 -14.97 -6.80 -2.96
N ALA A 30 -16.10 -6.65 -3.64
CA ALA A 30 -16.17 -5.92 -4.92
C ALA A 30 -15.69 -4.47 -4.76
N TRP A 31 -15.97 -3.86 -3.60
CA TRP A 31 -15.45 -2.56 -3.24
C TRP A 31 -13.92 -2.55 -3.15
N GLU A 32 -13.31 -3.49 -2.44
CA GLU A 32 -11.85 -3.61 -2.31
C GLU A 32 -11.19 -3.83 -3.67
N VAL A 33 -11.76 -4.71 -4.51
CA VAL A 33 -11.27 -4.95 -5.88
C VAL A 33 -11.36 -3.69 -6.74
N ALA A 34 -12.49 -2.98 -6.73
CA ALA A 34 -12.63 -1.72 -7.47
C ALA A 34 -11.65 -0.64 -6.97
N PHE A 35 -11.40 -0.58 -5.66
CA PHE A 35 -10.46 0.36 -5.06
C PHE A 35 -9.03 0.05 -5.47
N HIS A 36 -8.68 -1.22 -5.57
CA HIS A 36 -7.40 -1.69 -6.06
C HIS A 36 -7.15 -1.28 -7.52
N HIS A 37 -8.10 -1.51 -8.43
CA HIS A 37 -7.96 -1.05 -9.82
C HIS A 37 -7.75 0.48 -9.91
N SER A 38 -8.39 1.25 -9.04
CA SER A 38 -8.18 2.70 -8.99
C SER A 38 -6.76 3.09 -8.56
N TYR A 39 -6.10 2.27 -7.74
CA TYR A 39 -4.71 2.47 -7.37
C TYR A 39 -3.74 2.19 -8.51
N ASP A 40 -4.00 1.21 -9.37
CA ASP A 40 -3.17 0.95 -10.55
C ASP A 40 -3.17 2.15 -11.50
N VAL A 41 -4.35 2.74 -11.73
CA VAL A 41 -4.49 3.98 -12.51
C VAL A 41 -3.74 5.13 -11.85
N LEU A 42 -3.85 5.28 -10.53
CA LEU A 42 -3.11 6.31 -9.79
C LEU A 42 -1.59 6.10 -9.89
N ALA A 43 -1.12 4.86 -9.74
CA ALA A 43 0.29 4.51 -9.81
C ALA A 43 0.86 4.81 -11.21
N HIS A 44 0.11 4.46 -12.27
CA HIS A 44 0.49 4.80 -13.64
C HIS A 44 0.54 6.32 -13.86
N ALA A 45 -0.48 7.06 -13.42
CA ALA A 45 -0.52 8.52 -13.54
C ALA A 45 0.57 9.22 -12.70
N ALA A 46 0.98 8.63 -11.58
CA ALA A 46 2.09 9.10 -10.75
C ALA A 46 3.44 8.81 -11.43
N LEU A 47 3.62 7.61 -12.00
CA LEU A 47 4.81 7.24 -12.76
C LEU A 47 5.02 8.17 -13.96
N GLU A 48 3.96 8.42 -14.74
CA GLU A 48 3.98 9.36 -15.86
C GLU A 48 4.44 10.76 -15.41
N ARG A 49 3.93 11.26 -14.28
CA ARG A 49 4.35 12.55 -13.71
C ARG A 49 5.79 12.54 -13.22
N ALA A 50 6.25 11.44 -12.63
CA ALA A 50 7.62 11.31 -12.15
C ALA A 50 8.62 11.29 -13.32
N LEU A 51 8.30 10.56 -14.39
CA LEU A 51 9.15 10.43 -15.59
C LEU A 51 9.14 11.68 -16.46
N ASN A 52 7.96 12.26 -16.69
CA ASN A 52 7.79 13.36 -17.65
C ASN A 52 7.76 14.74 -16.98
N GLY A 53 7.64 14.81 -15.66
CA GLY A 53 7.43 16.06 -14.93
C GLY A 53 6.06 16.68 -15.21
N VAL A 54 5.72 17.73 -14.45
CA VAL A 54 4.49 18.52 -14.61
C VAL A 54 4.84 19.91 -15.10
N GLU A 55 4.05 20.44 -16.03
CA GLU A 55 4.21 21.81 -16.51
C GLU A 55 3.68 22.81 -15.48
N VAL A 56 4.53 23.77 -15.11
CA VAL A 56 4.21 24.84 -14.16
C VAL A 56 4.19 26.16 -14.92
N PRO A 57 3.02 26.80 -15.07
CA PRO A 57 2.92 28.11 -15.71
C PRO A 57 3.57 29.19 -14.85
N VAL A 58 4.28 30.12 -15.50
CA VAL A 58 4.89 31.29 -14.87
C VAL A 58 4.04 32.50 -15.22
N PHE A 59 3.53 33.20 -14.19
CA PHE A 59 2.71 34.40 -14.34
C PHE A 59 3.48 35.65 -13.91
N PHE A 60 3.35 36.72 -14.67
CA PHE A 60 3.83 38.05 -14.31
C PHE A 60 2.73 39.07 -14.60
N GLN A 61 2.37 39.89 -13.61
CA GLN A 61 1.29 40.89 -13.71
C GLN A 61 -0.07 40.33 -14.18
N GLY A 62 -0.37 39.07 -13.85
CA GLY A 62 -1.62 38.41 -14.25
C GLY A 62 -1.60 37.79 -15.66
N GLU A 63 -0.54 37.99 -16.44
CA GLU A 63 -0.35 37.35 -17.73
C GLU A 63 0.62 36.16 -17.63
N GLN A 64 0.31 35.07 -18.33
CA GLN A 64 1.21 33.92 -18.41
C GLN A 64 2.38 34.28 -19.34
N VAL A 65 3.58 34.36 -18.77
CA VAL A 65 4.81 34.75 -19.50
C VAL A 65 5.65 33.54 -19.93
N GLY A 66 5.31 32.34 -19.45
CA GLY A 66 5.99 31.11 -19.87
C GLY A 66 5.54 29.89 -19.06
N ALA A 67 6.30 28.81 -19.19
CA ALA A 67 6.15 27.60 -18.40
C ALA A 67 7.49 26.89 -18.24
N TYR A 68 7.67 26.15 -17.16
CA TYR A 68 8.79 25.24 -16.97
C TYR A 68 8.32 23.87 -16.51
N ARG A 69 9.14 22.84 -16.73
CA ARG A 69 8.86 21.48 -16.25
C ARG A 69 9.37 21.32 -14.83
N ARG A 70 8.51 20.90 -13.91
CA ARG A 70 8.88 20.51 -12.55
C ARG A 70 8.84 18.99 -12.42
N TYR A 71 9.96 18.42 -12.05
CA TYR A 71 10.06 17.03 -11.60
C TYR A 71 9.90 17.00 -10.08
N ASP A 72 9.26 15.96 -9.56
CA ASP A 72 9.06 15.79 -8.12
C ASP A 72 9.83 14.56 -7.64
N GLU A 73 11.02 14.79 -7.11
CA GLU A 73 11.94 13.78 -6.63
C GLU A 73 11.37 13.06 -5.40
N ARG A 74 10.51 13.73 -4.62
CA ARG A 74 9.80 13.09 -3.50
C ARG A 74 8.79 12.09 -4.01
N LEU A 75 8.07 12.41 -5.09
CA LEU A 75 7.19 11.46 -5.77
C LEU A 75 7.98 10.27 -6.30
N THR A 76 9.12 10.50 -6.95
CA THR A 76 9.99 9.42 -7.44
C THR A 76 10.47 8.50 -6.32
N VAL A 77 10.98 9.05 -5.22
CA VAL A 77 11.43 8.26 -4.07
C VAL A 77 10.27 7.53 -3.40
N ALA A 78 9.10 8.16 -3.28
CA ALA A 78 7.90 7.53 -2.73
C ALA A 78 7.43 6.34 -3.59
N LEU A 79 7.52 6.45 -4.92
CA LEU A 79 7.26 5.34 -5.84
C LEU A 79 8.29 4.22 -5.63
N LEU A 80 9.59 4.53 -5.65
CA LEU A 80 10.67 3.53 -5.47
C LEU A 80 10.60 2.80 -4.13
N GLY A 81 10.40 3.53 -3.02
CA GLY A 81 10.27 2.94 -1.68
C GLY A 81 9.02 2.09 -1.50
N ARG A 82 8.07 2.17 -2.44
CA ARG A 82 6.84 1.39 -2.46
C ARG A 82 6.92 0.17 -3.38
N PHE A 83 7.94 0.02 -4.23
CA PHE A 83 8.25 -1.29 -4.80
C PHE A 83 8.98 -2.11 -3.72
N THR A 84 8.52 -3.33 -3.45
CA THR A 84 9.24 -4.26 -2.56
C THR A 84 10.68 -4.44 -3.05
N ALA A 85 11.59 -4.85 -2.17
CA ALA A 85 12.99 -5.15 -2.51
C ALA A 85 13.16 -6.20 -3.64
N GLY A 86 12.09 -6.86 -4.08
CA GLY A 86 12.05 -7.73 -5.26
C GLY A 86 11.52 -7.08 -6.55
N GLY A 87 11.41 -5.75 -6.62
CA GLY A 87 10.96 -5.01 -7.81
C GLY A 87 9.45 -5.07 -8.08
N ASN A 88 8.67 -5.66 -7.17
CA ASN A 88 7.23 -5.81 -7.31
C ASN A 88 6.50 -4.67 -6.58
N PRO A 89 5.58 -3.93 -7.20
CA PRO A 89 4.88 -2.85 -6.52
C PRO A 89 4.13 -3.40 -5.30
N LEU A 90 4.25 -2.73 -4.15
CA LEU A 90 3.39 -2.99 -2.98
C LEU A 90 1.97 -2.45 -3.19
N PHE A 91 1.75 -1.61 -4.20
CA PHE A 91 0.43 -1.39 -4.74
C PHE A 91 0.03 -2.62 -5.53
N GLY A 92 -1.17 -3.12 -5.29
CA GLY A 92 -1.71 -4.15 -6.15
C GLY A 92 -1.72 -5.57 -5.56
N ARG A 93 -1.21 -5.81 -4.35
CA ARG A 93 -1.44 -7.11 -3.68
C ARG A 93 -2.75 -7.07 -2.93
N LEU A 94 -3.79 -7.59 -3.57
CA LEU A 94 -4.96 -8.05 -2.86
C LEU A 94 -4.57 -9.25 -1.98
N ALA A 95 -5.31 -9.48 -0.89
CA ALA A 95 -5.26 -10.77 -0.21
C ALA A 95 -5.50 -11.89 -1.24
N PRO A 96 -4.92 -13.11 -1.10
CA PRO A 96 -4.92 -14.13 -2.16
C PRO A 96 -6.30 -14.46 -2.77
N VAL A 97 -7.38 -14.33 -1.99
CA VAL A 97 -8.76 -14.54 -2.46
C VAL A 97 -9.27 -13.34 -3.26
N ALA A 98 -8.99 -12.13 -2.79
CA ALA A 98 -9.34 -10.91 -3.51
C ALA A 98 -8.49 -10.72 -4.78
N GLU A 99 -7.26 -11.27 -4.83
CA GLU A 99 -6.44 -11.34 -6.05
C GLU A 99 -7.08 -12.23 -7.12
N ARG A 100 -7.75 -13.32 -6.71
CA ARG A 100 -8.44 -14.24 -7.61
C ARG A 100 -9.67 -13.60 -8.25
N HIS A 101 -10.45 -12.85 -7.46
CA HIS A 101 -11.64 -12.14 -7.95
C HIS A 101 -11.31 -10.85 -8.70
N ALA A 102 -10.17 -10.20 -8.44
CA ALA A 102 -9.72 -9.04 -9.22
C ALA A 102 -9.27 -9.38 -10.64
N ARG A 103 -8.84 -10.62 -10.88
CA ARG A 103 -8.52 -11.09 -12.24
C ARG A 103 -9.78 -11.30 -13.10
N ASP A 104 -10.95 -11.42 -12.47
CA ASP A 104 -12.22 -11.69 -13.13
C ASP A 104 -13.35 -10.86 -12.49
N PHE A 105 -13.15 -9.54 -12.50
CA PHE A 105 -14.04 -8.60 -11.82
C PHE A 105 -15.45 -8.57 -12.42
N GLU A 106 -15.59 -8.73 -13.74
CA GLU A 106 -16.90 -8.80 -14.40
C GLU A 106 -17.71 -10.00 -13.90
N THR A 107 -17.09 -11.18 -13.80
CA THR A 107 -17.75 -12.37 -13.23
C THR A 107 -18.14 -12.17 -11.76
N LEU A 108 -17.36 -11.39 -10.99
CA LEU A 108 -17.74 -11.02 -9.62
C LEU A 108 -18.97 -10.11 -9.59
N LEU A 109 -19.07 -9.15 -10.51
CA LEU A 109 -20.22 -8.25 -10.63
C LEU A 109 -21.49 -9.01 -11.03
N ASP A 110 -21.41 -9.94 -11.98
CA ASP A 110 -22.54 -10.78 -12.41
C ASP A 110 -23.12 -11.58 -11.24
N LYS A 111 -22.26 -12.19 -10.42
CA LYS A 111 -22.68 -12.93 -9.22
C LYS A 111 -23.36 -12.03 -8.20
N LEU A 112 -22.86 -10.79 -8.06
CA LEU A 112 -23.42 -9.81 -7.14
C LEU A 112 -24.80 -9.35 -7.61
N GLU A 113 -25.00 -9.15 -8.92
CA GLU A 113 -26.31 -8.84 -9.51
C GLU A 113 -27.31 -9.99 -9.29
N GLN A 114 -26.86 -11.23 -9.41
CA GLN A 114 -27.66 -12.43 -9.20
C GLN A 114 -27.91 -12.76 -7.72
N GLY A 115 -27.23 -12.07 -6.80
CA GLY A 115 -27.34 -12.29 -5.35
C GLY A 115 -26.68 -13.58 -4.87
N GLU A 116 -25.74 -14.14 -5.64
CA GLU A 116 -25.03 -15.36 -5.29
C GLU A 116 -24.03 -15.13 -4.15
N LEU A 117 -23.87 -16.16 -3.30
CA LEU A 117 -22.85 -16.14 -2.26
C LEU A 117 -21.48 -16.38 -2.91
N VAL A 118 -20.58 -15.42 -2.74
CA VAL A 118 -19.19 -15.51 -3.20
C VAL A 118 -18.30 -15.79 -1.99
N ASP A 119 -17.41 -16.78 -2.10
CA ASP A 119 -16.34 -16.95 -1.13
C ASP A 119 -15.38 -15.76 -1.22
N THR A 120 -15.56 -14.82 -0.30
CA THR A 120 -14.85 -13.55 -0.31
C THR A 120 -13.46 -13.64 0.28
N GLY A 121 -13.18 -14.67 1.09
CA GLY A 121 -11.96 -14.76 1.90
C GLY A 121 -11.77 -13.58 2.87
N ALA A 122 -12.79 -12.73 3.04
CA ALA A 122 -12.76 -11.59 3.93
C ALA A 122 -13.03 -12.06 5.36
N LEU A 123 -12.26 -11.53 6.31
CA LEU A 123 -12.44 -11.81 7.73
C LEU A 123 -13.89 -11.47 8.13
N LEU A 124 -14.60 -12.45 8.71
CA LEU A 124 -15.95 -12.22 9.21
C LEU A 124 -15.92 -11.09 10.27
N PRO A 125 -17.04 -10.40 10.56
CA PRO A 125 -17.05 -9.32 11.55
C PRO A 125 -16.50 -9.70 12.94
N HIS A 126 -16.48 -11.00 13.27
CA HIS A 126 -15.95 -11.53 14.52
C HIS A 126 -14.48 -11.96 14.46
N GLU A 127 -13.87 -11.98 13.28
CA GLU A 127 -12.49 -12.40 13.10
C GLU A 127 -11.53 -11.20 13.26
N PRO A 128 -10.37 -11.40 13.91
CA PRO A 128 -9.43 -10.32 14.16
C PRO A 128 -8.96 -9.73 12.83
N GLY A 129 -9.12 -8.42 12.65
CA GLY A 129 -8.79 -7.74 11.39
C GLY A 129 -7.33 -7.96 10.97
N GLU A 130 -7.01 -7.87 9.67
CA GLU A 130 -5.65 -8.12 9.16
C GLU A 130 -4.53 -7.41 9.93
N ILE A 131 -4.76 -6.16 10.36
CA ILE A 131 -3.79 -5.41 11.18
C ILE A 131 -3.58 -6.09 12.54
N GLU A 132 -4.64 -6.60 13.16
CA GLU A 132 -4.59 -7.33 14.42
C GLU A 132 -3.99 -8.73 14.22
N THR A 133 -4.27 -9.41 13.11
CA THR A 133 -3.66 -10.71 12.78
C THR A 133 -2.16 -10.56 12.52
N LEU A 134 -1.76 -9.52 11.78
CA LEU A 134 -0.36 -9.15 11.58
C LEU A 134 0.26 -8.77 12.93
N HIS A 135 -0.39 -7.92 13.72
CA HIS A 135 0.08 -7.57 15.06
C HIS A 135 0.21 -8.82 15.94
N ARG A 136 -0.68 -9.82 15.83
CA ARG A 136 -0.65 -11.09 16.57
C ARG A 136 0.46 -12.04 16.10
N ALA A 137 0.66 -12.14 14.80
CA ALA A 137 1.75 -12.92 14.18
C ALA A 137 3.12 -12.28 14.47
N PHE A 138 3.17 -10.96 14.63
CA PHE A 138 4.35 -10.22 15.09
C PHE A 138 4.42 -10.08 16.62
N SER A 139 3.33 -10.34 17.37
CA SER A 139 3.29 -10.32 18.85
C SER A 139 3.37 -11.71 19.47
N SER A 140 3.46 -12.78 18.67
CA SER A 140 4.04 -14.06 19.11
C SER A 140 5.55 -13.98 19.31
N ILE A 141 6.15 -12.79 19.11
CA ILE A 141 7.44 -12.46 19.72
C ILE A 141 7.19 -12.28 21.23
N PRO A 142 7.71 -13.17 22.10
CA PRO A 142 7.51 -13.03 23.53
C PRO A 142 7.99 -11.66 23.98
N GLY A 143 7.17 -10.98 24.78
CA GLY A 143 7.53 -9.77 25.52
C GLY A 143 8.57 -10.06 26.61
N GLN A 144 9.74 -10.57 26.22
CA GLN A 144 10.92 -10.70 27.05
C GLN A 144 12.17 -10.43 26.21
N GLY A 145 12.51 -9.13 26.13
CA GLY A 145 13.79 -8.64 25.67
C GLY A 145 13.88 -8.44 24.16
N ARG A 146 14.29 -7.23 23.78
CA ARG A 146 15.08 -7.00 22.57
C ARG A 146 16.24 -8.01 22.56
N LYS A 147 16.06 -9.21 22.01
CA LYS A 147 17.15 -10.17 21.79
C LYS A 147 17.39 -10.26 20.29
N ARG A 148 18.43 -9.52 19.90
CA ARG A 148 19.29 -9.65 18.71
C ARG A 148 18.53 -9.80 17.39
N ALA A 149 18.40 -8.66 16.69
CA ALA A 149 18.36 -8.70 15.23
C ALA A 149 19.50 -9.60 14.73
N ALA A 150 19.25 -10.42 13.70
CA ALA A 150 20.26 -11.33 13.12
C ALA A 150 21.56 -10.60 12.74
N PHE A 151 21.49 -9.27 12.59
CA PHE A 151 22.61 -8.35 12.74
C PHE A 151 22.14 -7.18 13.62
N PRO A 152 22.64 -7.01 14.86
CA PRO A 152 22.35 -5.82 15.64
C PRO A 152 22.85 -4.59 14.86
N CYS A 153 22.03 -3.54 14.76
CA CYS A 153 22.49 -2.27 14.22
C CYS A 153 23.77 -1.86 14.99
N PRO A 154 24.90 -1.58 14.29
CA PRO A 154 26.20 -1.39 14.93
C PRO A 154 26.22 -0.18 15.89
N SER A 155 25.29 0.76 15.75
CA SER A 155 25.10 1.89 16.65
C SER A 155 24.57 1.53 18.05
N GLY A 156 24.23 0.26 18.30
CA GLY A 156 23.79 -0.24 19.60
C GLY A 156 24.82 -1.07 20.36
N LEU A 157 26.00 -1.30 19.77
CA LEU A 157 27.11 -2.01 20.40
C LEU A 157 27.99 -1.00 21.16
N GLY A 158 28.51 -1.41 22.32
CA GLY A 158 29.64 -0.67 22.92
C GLY A 158 30.88 -0.80 22.03
N ASP A 159 31.79 0.18 22.10
CA ASP A 159 32.99 0.21 21.25
C ASP A 159 33.79 -1.11 21.33
N ASP A 160 33.96 -1.66 22.52
CA ASP A 160 34.68 -2.95 22.72
C ASP A 160 33.96 -4.13 22.04
N GLU A 161 32.62 -4.17 22.08
CA GLU A 161 31.82 -5.22 21.45
C GLU A 161 31.82 -5.11 19.92
N LEU A 162 31.83 -3.88 19.41
CA LEU A 162 31.95 -3.60 17.98
C LEU A 162 33.33 -4.04 17.47
N MET A 163 34.41 -3.75 18.21
CA MET A 163 35.77 -4.12 17.83
C MET A 163 35.97 -5.64 17.84
N ALA A 164 35.42 -6.34 18.83
CA ALA A 164 35.46 -7.81 18.88
C ALA A 164 34.72 -8.44 17.69
N ALA A 165 33.53 -7.95 17.35
CA ALA A 165 32.76 -8.44 16.21
C ALA A 165 33.46 -8.17 14.87
N LEU A 166 34.13 -7.02 14.72
CA LEU A 166 34.93 -6.71 13.53
C LEU A 166 36.13 -7.66 13.40
N GLN A 167 36.83 -7.96 14.50
CA GLN A 167 37.97 -8.88 14.51
C GLN A 167 37.56 -10.33 14.19
N GLU A 168 36.44 -10.82 14.72
CA GLU A 168 35.87 -12.14 14.37
C GLU A 168 35.54 -12.25 12.88
N ASN A 169 35.19 -11.14 12.23
CA ASN A 169 34.90 -11.07 10.80
C ASN A 169 36.11 -10.64 9.95
N GLY A 170 37.33 -10.75 10.51
CA GLY A 170 38.59 -10.62 9.77
C GLY A 170 39.14 -9.20 9.65
N TRP A 171 38.58 -8.22 10.36
CA TRP A 171 39.15 -6.88 10.44
C TRP A 171 40.42 -6.89 11.32
N LYS A 172 41.52 -6.37 10.79
CA LYS A 172 42.77 -6.13 11.54
C LYS A 172 42.99 -4.63 11.63
N ALA A 173 43.42 -4.14 12.80
CA ALA A 173 43.78 -2.75 12.96
C ALA A 173 44.95 -2.41 12.01
N PRO A 174 44.94 -1.23 11.37
CA PRO A 174 46.11 -0.75 10.64
C PRO A 174 47.27 -0.51 11.63
N GLU A 175 48.49 -0.87 11.22
CA GLU A 175 49.73 -0.57 11.97
C GLU A 175 49.99 0.94 12.14
#